data_AF-A7HPJ9-F1
#
_entry.id   AF-A7HPJ9-F1
#
_cell.length_a   1.000
_cell.length_b   1.000
_cell.length_c   1.000
_cell.angle_alpha   90.00
_cell.angle_beta   90.00
_cell.angle_gamma   90.00
#
_symmetry.space_group_name_H-M   'P 1'
#
loop_
_entity.id
_entity.type
_entity.pdbx_description
1 polymer ?
#
loop_
_entity_poly.entity_id
_entity_poly.type
_entity_poly.pdbx_seq_one_letter_code
_entity_poly.pdbx_strand_id
1 'polypeptide(L)'
;MCVHDKTGEQMAISTIWRRLSGRKRRRRSFYESSDVMRRAIETTGPVDMCLYSDDELRRVLETDMGALRRQAAAQELANRASRARHQL
;
A
#
# COMPACT_ATOMS: atom_id res chain seq x y z
N MET A 1 23.30 24.57 -2.67
CA MET A 1 22.94 23.30 -3.33
C MET A 1 21.63 23.48 -4.06
N CYS A 2 21.63 23.28 -5.37
CA CYS A 2 20.48 23.39 -6.28
C CYS A 2 20.08 21.98 -6.71
N VAL A 3 18.78 21.74 -6.89
CA VAL A 3 18.25 20.46 -7.36
C VAL A 3 17.54 20.71 -8.67
N HIS A 4 17.81 19.89 -9.67
CA HIS A 4 17.17 19.97 -10.97
C HIS A 4 15.83 19.23 -10.94
N ASP A 5 14.77 19.90 -11.39
CA ASP A 5 13.49 19.25 -11.65
C ASP A 5 13.53 18.47 -12.97
N LYS A 6 12.59 17.52 -13.18
CA LYS A 6 12.49 16.71 -14.41
C LYS A 6 12.25 17.55 -15.68
N THR A 7 11.91 18.82 -15.52
CA THR A 7 11.69 19.83 -16.57
C THR A 7 12.94 20.66 -16.90
N GLY A 8 14.07 20.42 -16.21
CA GLY A 8 15.34 21.14 -16.45
C GLY A 8 15.47 22.49 -15.73
N GLU A 9 14.43 22.95 -15.03
CA GLU A 9 14.51 24.18 -14.22
C GLU A 9 15.38 23.96 -12.97
N GLN A 10 16.33 24.87 -12.76
CA GLN A 10 17.15 24.91 -11.55
C GLN A 10 16.33 25.46 -10.38
N MET A 11 15.96 24.59 -9.44
CA MET A 11 15.22 25.00 -8.25
C MET A 11 16.12 25.01 -7.02
N ALA A 12 16.02 26.08 -6.23
CA ALA A 12 16.69 26.14 -4.94
C ALA A 12 16.07 25.09 -3.99
N ILE A 13 16.91 24.43 -3.19
CA ILE A 13 16.42 23.51 -2.15
C ILE A 13 15.39 24.21 -1.24
N SER A 14 15.57 25.51 -0.97
CA SER A 14 14.63 26.32 -0.19
C SER A 14 13.23 26.46 -0.82
N THR A 15 13.09 26.46 -2.16
CA THR A 15 11.77 26.48 -2.81
C THR A 15 11.08 25.13 -2.74
N ILE A 16 11.84 24.03 -2.81
CA ILE A 16 11.34 22.68 -2.58
C ILE A 16 10.84 22.54 -1.14
N TRP A 17 11.65 22.93 -0.16
CA TRP A 17 11.25 22.92 1.25
C TRP A 17 10.04 23.80 1.50
N ARG A 18 9.96 24.99 0.90
CA ARG A 18 8.79 25.88 1.03
C ARG A 18 7.52 25.27 0.42
N ARG A 19 7.62 24.55 -0.69
CA ARG A 19 6.47 23.83 -1.28
C ARG A 19 6.02 22.66 -0.40
N LEU A 20 6.96 21.95 0.20
CA LEU A 20 6.68 20.81 1.09
C LEU A 20 6.17 21.25 2.47
N SER A 21 6.74 22.32 3.04
CA SER A 21 6.37 22.86 4.36
C SER A 21 5.21 23.87 4.33
N GLY A 22 5.00 24.53 3.18
CA GLY A 22 3.90 25.45 2.93
C GLY A 22 2.54 24.77 2.79
N ARG A 23 2.53 23.44 2.57
CA ARG A 23 1.36 22.61 2.87
C ARG A 23 1.23 22.53 4.39
N LYS A 24 0.66 23.58 4.99
CA LYS A 24 0.16 23.57 6.38
C LYS A 24 -0.56 22.25 6.56
N ARG A 25 0.07 21.30 7.26
CA ARG A 25 -0.56 20.08 7.74
C ARG A 25 -1.59 20.58 8.74
N ARG A 26 -2.79 20.93 8.25
CA ARG A 26 -3.90 21.40 9.09
C ARG A 26 -4.04 20.35 10.18
N ARG A 27 -3.95 20.76 11.45
CA ARG A 27 -4.25 19.89 12.58
C ARG A 27 -5.69 19.43 12.39
N ARG A 28 -5.86 18.22 11.89
CA ARG A 28 -7.17 17.60 11.70
C ARG A 28 -7.76 17.37 13.08
N SER A 29 -9.04 17.69 13.27
CA SER A 29 -9.69 17.44 14.54
C SER A 29 -9.73 15.92 14.79
N PHE A 30 -9.76 15.52 16.06
CA PHE A 30 -9.80 14.11 16.46
C PHE A 30 -10.98 13.37 15.77
N TYR A 31 -12.16 13.99 15.73
CA TYR A 31 -13.34 13.43 15.08
C TYR A 31 -13.19 13.27 13.57
N GLU A 32 -12.62 14.27 12.88
CA GLU A 32 -12.35 14.17 11.44
C GLU A 32 -11.30 13.09 11.14
N SER A 33 -10.35 12.87 12.05
CA SER A 33 -9.36 11.78 11.91
C SER A 33 -9.96 10.40 12.17
N SER A 34 -10.94 10.28 13.06
CA SER A 34 -11.62 9.01 13.37
C SER A 34 -12.44 8.53 12.19
N ASP A 35 -13.22 9.40 11.56
CA ASP A 35 -14.00 9.06 10.37
C ASP A 35 -13.10 8.68 9.20
N VAL A 36 -11.95 9.33 9.08
CA VAL A 36 -10.97 9.01 8.04
C VAL A 36 -10.26 7.70 8.32
N MET A 37 -9.94 7.39 9.58
CA MET A 37 -9.37 6.09 9.96
C MET A 37 -10.38 4.96 9.79
N ARG A 38 -11.64 5.18 10.18
CA ARG A 38 -12.73 4.22 9.96
C ARG A 38 -12.92 3.96 8.47
N ARG A 39 -13.01 5.01 7.65
CA ARG A 39 -13.05 4.87 6.19
C ARG A 39 -11.80 4.21 5.65
N ALA A 40 -10.61 4.53 6.16
CA ALA A 40 -9.37 3.89 5.75
C ALA A 40 -9.40 2.40 6.07
N ILE A 41 -9.89 1.98 7.23
CA ILE A 41 -10.04 0.56 7.57
C ILE A 41 -11.09 -0.11 6.66
N GLU A 42 -12.22 0.56 6.41
CA GLU A 42 -13.26 0.08 5.48
C GLU A 42 -12.77 0.01 4.02
N THR A 43 -11.85 0.89 3.62
CA THR A 43 -11.32 1.00 2.24
C THR A 43 -9.95 0.37 2.03
N THR A 44 -9.25 0.00 3.11
CA THR A 44 -8.07 -0.85 3.06
C THR A 44 -8.61 -2.20 2.64
N GLY A 45 -8.75 -2.35 1.32
CA GLY A 45 -9.23 -3.56 0.69
C GLY A 45 -8.37 -4.75 1.09
N PRO A 46 -8.75 -5.95 0.66
CA PRO A 46 -7.98 -7.15 0.94
C PRO A 46 -6.50 -6.90 0.64
N VAL A 47 -5.64 -7.18 1.62
CA VAL A 47 -4.18 -7.12 1.47
C VAL A 47 -3.83 -7.80 0.16
N ASP A 48 -3.12 -7.09 -0.73
CA ASP A 48 -2.83 -7.61 -2.06
C ASP A 48 -1.87 -8.81 -1.96
N MET A 49 -2.46 -10.00 -1.98
CA MET A 49 -1.76 -11.27 -1.89
C MET A 49 -0.90 -11.55 -3.13
N CYS A 50 -1.12 -10.84 -4.23
CA CYS A 50 -0.35 -11.03 -5.46
C CYS A 50 1.12 -10.66 -5.29
N LEU A 51 1.44 -9.75 -4.35
CA LEU A 51 2.81 -9.31 -4.08
C LEU A 51 3.62 -10.31 -3.24
N TYR A 52 2.96 -11.30 -2.64
CA TYR A 52 3.60 -12.29 -1.78
C TYR A 52 4.18 -13.42 -2.62
N SER A 53 5.34 -13.93 -2.22
CA SER A 53 5.88 -15.18 -2.74
C SER A 53 5.02 -16.38 -2.29
N ASP A 54 5.12 -17.51 -2.98
CA ASP A 54 4.37 -18.72 -2.63
C ASP A 54 4.67 -19.19 -1.19
N ASP A 55 5.91 -19.05 -0.72
CA ASP A 55 6.30 -19.42 0.64
C ASP A 55 5.73 -18.47 1.69
N GLU A 56 5.67 -17.18 1.39
CA GLU A 56 5.01 -16.20 2.26
C GLU A 56 3.49 -16.44 2.31
N LEU A 57 2.86 -16.80 1.18
CA LEU A 57 1.44 -17.18 1.15
C LEU A 57 1.17 -18.43 1.99
N ARG A 58 2.04 -19.44 1.94
CA ARG A 58 1.94 -20.64 2.80
C ARG A 58 2.08 -20.29 4.28
N ARG A 59 3.04 -19.43 4.64
CA ARG A 59 3.19 -18.94 6.01
C ARG A 59 1.94 -18.20 6.50
N VAL A 60 1.30 -17.40 5.64
CA VAL A 60 0.03 -16.74 5.99
C VAL A 60 -1.06 -17.77 6.28
N LEU A 61 -1.14 -18.87 5.52
CA LEU A 61 -2.12 -19.94 5.79
C LEU A 61 -1.88 -20.64 7.13
N GLU A 62 -0.62 -20.81 7.53
CA GLU A 62 -0.22 -21.51 8.75
C GLU A 62 -0.32 -20.64 10.01
N THR A 63 0.00 -19.35 9.90
CA THR A 63 0.23 -18.47 11.06
C THR A 63 -0.87 -17.45 11.30
N ASP A 64 -1.65 -17.11 10.28
CA ASP A 64 -2.62 -16.01 10.39
C ASP A 64 -3.96 -16.48 10.96
N MET A 65 -4.44 -15.81 11.99
CA MET A 65 -5.74 -16.08 12.61
C MET A 65 -6.90 -15.43 11.83
N GLY A 66 -6.61 -14.48 10.95
CA GLY A 66 -7.61 -13.78 10.14
C GLY A 66 -8.18 -14.66 9.01
N ALA A 67 -9.47 -15.01 9.10
CA ALA A 67 -10.15 -15.84 8.09
C ALA A 67 -10.10 -15.24 6.68
N LEU A 68 -10.35 -13.93 6.55
CA LEU A 68 -10.31 -13.23 5.26
C LEU A 68 -8.92 -13.27 4.63
N ARG A 69 -7.88 -13.11 5.45
CA ARG A 69 -6.50 -13.06 4.98
C ARG A 69 -6.01 -14.43 4.53
N ARG A 70 -6.35 -15.48 5.27
CA ARG A 70 -6.11 -16.87 4.84
C ARG A 70 -6.87 -17.24 3.57
N GLN A 71 -8.14 -16.85 3.46
CA GLN A 71 -8.94 -17.11 2.26
C GLN A 71 -8.34 -16.43 1.02
N ALA A 72 -7.92 -15.16 1.14
CA ALA A 72 -7.25 -14.46 0.07
C ALA A 72 -5.92 -15.14 -0.34
N ALA A 73 -5.11 -15.58 0.63
CA ALA A 73 -3.86 -16.28 0.36
C ALA A 73 -4.08 -17.63 -0.34
N ALA A 74 -5.08 -18.41 0.10
CA ALA A 74 -5.45 -19.68 -0.53
C ALA A 74 -5.94 -19.48 -1.97
N GLN A 75 -6.77 -18.46 -2.20
CA GLN A 75 -7.27 -18.13 -3.52
C GLN A 75 -6.14 -17.77 -4.48
N GLU A 76 -5.15 -16.99 -4.03
CA GLU A 76 -4.03 -16.61 -4.88
C GLU A 76 -3.14 -17.81 -5.23
N LEU A 77 -2.85 -18.70 -4.28
CA LEU A 77 -2.13 -19.96 -4.57
C LEU A 77 -2.88 -20.82 -5.59
N ALA A 78 -4.21 -20.93 -5.48
CA ALA A 78 -5.03 -21.65 -6.44
C ALA A 78 -4.99 -21.01 -7.83
N ASN A 79 -5.04 -19.68 -7.91
CA ASN A 79 -4.92 -18.93 -9.17
C ASN A 79 -3.55 -19.14 -9.82
N ARG A 80 -2.47 -19.24 -9.06
CA ARG A 80 -1.13 -19.51 -9.59
C ARG A 80 -1.02 -20.93 -10.11
N ALA A 81 -1.54 -21.90 -9.36
CA ALA A 81 -1.57 -23.30 -9.78
C ALA A 81 -2.35 -23.51 -11.09
N SER A 82 -3.49 -22.80 -11.26
CA SER A 82 -4.25 -22.86 -12.50
C SER A 82 -3.48 -22.23 -13.68
N ARG A 83 -2.86 -21.06 -13.49
CA ARG A 83 -2.02 -20.43 -14.52
C ARG A 83 -0.84 -21.31 -14.93
N ALA A 84 -0.18 -21.97 -13.99
CA ALA A 84 0.91 -22.90 -14.28
C ALA A 84 0.44 -24.11 -15.10
N ARG A 85 -0.75 -24.65 -14.79
CA ARG A 85 -1.35 -25.76 -15.55
C ARG A 85 -1.74 -25.39 -16.98
N HIS A 86 -2.11 -24.14 -17.24
CA HIS A 86 -2.43 -23.65 -18.58
C HIS A 86 -1.20 -23.29 -19.42
N GLN A 87 -0.01 -23.25 -18.83
CA GLN A 87 1.25 -22.95 -19.52
C GLN A 87 2.04 -24.21 -19.92
N LEU A 88 1.54 -25.39 -19.56
CA LEU A 88 2.04 -26.71 -19.97
C LEU A 88 1.20 -27.25 -21.14
#